data_AF-A0A2A4PE59-F1
#
_entry.id   AF-A0A2A4PE59-F1
#
_cell.length_a   1.000
_cell.length_b   1.000
_cell.length_c   1.000
_cell.angle_alpha   90.00
_cell.angle_beta   90.00
_cell.angle_gamma   90.00
#
_symmetry.space_group_name_H-M   'P 1'
#
loop_
_entity.id
_entity.type
_entity.pdbx_description
1 polymer ?
#
loop_
_entity_poly.entity_id
_entity_poly.type
_entity_poly.pdbx_seq_one_letter_code
_entity_poly.pdbx_strand_id
1 'polypeptide(L)'
;MDKKAARSLYDAIVAQARQQELYTHCNVPDTLDGRFEMIVLHLHDVLVRLSNCREAEEDFNRRLLETFFEDMEISLREMGIGDISVPKKIKKMVQAAYGRFNAYTDADKPDGVSLQKILCRNVFSDHDAIQEPARHLAVYAGNVQKHLRDLEDKLILAGNLRYPGMSILCGEVI
;
A
#
# COMPACT_ATOMS: atom_id res chain seq x y z
N MET A 1 -21.13 -10.53 -5.23
CA MET A 1 -19.88 -10.10 -5.90
C MET A 1 -18.71 -11.01 -5.45
N ASP A 2 -17.67 -11.22 -6.26
CA ASP A 2 -16.76 -12.39 -6.14
C ASP A 2 -15.64 -12.22 -5.09
N LYS A 3 -15.71 -13.02 -4.00
CA LYS A 3 -14.64 -13.14 -2.97
C LYS A 3 -13.26 -13.40 -3.58
N LYS A 4 -13.21 -14.15 -4.68
CA LYS A 4 -11.97 -14.49 -5.38
C LYS A 4 -11.33 -13.27 -6.02
N ALA A 5 -12.12 -12.37 -6.60
CA ALA A 5 -11.60 -11.16 -7.26
C ALA A 5 -10.93 -10.21 -6.26
N ALA A 6 -11.55 -9.96 -5.10
CA ALA A 6 -10.95 -9.16 -4.04
C ALA A 6 -9.65 -9.80 -3.49
N ARG A 7 -9.61 -11.13 -3.37
CA ARG A 7 -8.39 -11.85 -2.98
C ARG A 7 -7.29 -11.73 -4.04
N SER A 8 -7.61 -11.95 -5.31
CA SER A 8 -6.63 -11.81 -6.40
C SER A 8 -6.09 -10.38 -6.51
N LEU A 9 -6.94 -9.38 -6.28
CA LEU A 9 -6.50 -7.99 -6.19
C LEU A 9 -5.53 -7.76 -5.03
N TYR A 10 -5.84 -8.29 -3.84
CA TYR A 10 -4.94 -8.23 -2.69
C TYR A 10 -3.60 -8.92 -2.97
N ASP A 11 -3.63 -10.11 -3.57
CA ASP A 11 -2.40 -10.85 -3.89
C ASP A 11 -1.53 -10.06 -4.88
N ALA A 12 -2.13 -9.33 -5.84
CA ALA A 12 -1.42 -8.44 -6.75
C ALA A 12 -0.79 -7.23 -6.02
N ILE A 13 -1.51 -6.64 -5.05
CA ILE A 13 -1.00 -5.58 -4.18
C ILE A 13 0.22 -6.08 -3.39
N VAL A 14 0.12 -7.25 -2.77
CA VAL A 14 1.22 -7.85 -1.99
C VAL A 14 2.42 -8.17 -2.89
N ALA A 15 2.18 -8.71 -4.09
CA ALA A 15 3.24 -9.00 -5.04
C ALA A 15 4.00 -7.73 -5.46
N GLN A 16 3.28 -6.61 -5.65
CA GLN A 16 3.89 -5.33 -5.96
C GLN A 16 4.63 -4.73 -4.76
N ALA A 17 4.03 -4.78 -3.57
CA ALA A 17 4.64 -4.27 -2.35
C ALA A 17 5.94 -5.01 -1.96
N ARG A 18 6.18 -6.20 -2.53
CA ARG A 18 7.37 -7.04 -2.29
C ARG A 18 8.43 -6.96 -3.40
N GLN A 19 8.28 -6.07 -4.39
CA GLN A 19 9.32 -5.89 -5.42
C GLN A 19 10.65 -5.47 -4.77
N GLN A 20 11.74 -6.12 -5.17
CA GLN A 20 13.06 -5.98 -4.54
C GLN A 20 13.60 -4.55 -4.63
N GLU A 21 13.22 -3.83 -5.69
CA GLU A 21 13.65 -2.47 -5.99
C GLU A 21 13.17 -1.46 -4.94
N LEU A 22 12.03 -1.72 -4.28
CA LEU A 22 11.55 -0.88 -3.17
C LEU A 22 12.52 -0.89 -1.98
N TYR A 23 13.14 -2.04 -1.71
CA TYR A 23 14.06 -2.21 -0.59
C TYR A 23 15.50 -1.82 -0.95
N THR A 24 15.87 -1.96 -2.22
CA THR A 24 17.25 -1.74 -2.69
C THR A 24 17.49 -0.34 -3.27
N HIS A 25 16.54 0.20 -4.04
CA HIS A 25 16.67 1.52 -4.68
C HIS A 25 15.93 2.62 -3.92
N CYS A 26 14.76 2.31 -3.36
CA CYS A 26 14.03 3.23 -2.48
C CYS A 26 14.43 3.09 -0.99
N ASN A 27 15.38 2.20 -0.67
CA ASN A 27 15.93 1.96 0.68
C ASN A 27 14.88 1.73 1.78
N VAL A 28 13.70 1.22 1.42
CA VAL A 28 12.70 0.84 2.43
C VAL A 28 13.30 -0.24 3.33
N PRO A 29 13.24 -0.11 4.67
CA PRO A 29 13.77 -1.13 5.56
C PRO A 29 13.11 -2.49 5.31
N ASP A 30 13.88 -3.54 5.05
CA ASP A 30 13.34 -4.91 4.90
C ASP A 30 13.05 -5.52 6.27
N THR A 31 12.03 -4.97 6.92
CA THR A 31 11.51 -5.39 8.23
C THR A 31 10.02 -5.65 8.14
N LEU A 32 9.42 -6.21 9.19
CA LEU A 32 7.97 -6.38 9.26
C LEU A 32 7.25 -5.03 9.08
N ASP A 33 7.75 -3.98 9.73
CA ASP A 33 7.15 -2.65 9.66
C ASP A 33 7.32 -2.03 8.27
N GLY A 34 8.51 -2.18 7.64
CA GLY A 34 8.72 -1.68 6.28
C GLY A 34 7.86 -2.40 5.23
N ARG A 35 7.71 -3.73 5.34
CA ARG A 35 6.79 -4.51 4.49
C ARG A 35 5.34 -4.12 4.72
N PHE A 36 4.93 -3.88 5.97
CA PHE A 36 3.60 -3.37 6.31
C PHE A 36 3.36 -2.01 5.67
N GLU A 37 4.28 -1.06 5.79
CA GLU A 37 4.14 0.27 5.18
C GLU A 37 4.02 0.18 3.65
N MET A 38 4.74 -0.75 2.99
CA MET A 38 4.60 -0.96 1.55
C MET A 38 3.23 -1.50 1.17
N ILE A 39 2.72 -2.51 1.88
CA ILE A 39 1.37 -3.05 1.60
C ILE A 39 0.32 -1.95 1.81
N VAL A 40 0.42 -1.18 2.90
CA VAL A 40 -0.52 -0.09 3.22
C VAL A 40 -0.50 1.01 2.17
N LEU A 41 0.66 1.42 1.66
CA LEU A 41 0.77 2.42 0.59
C LEU A 41 0.04 1.97 -0.69
N HIS A 42 0.32 0.75 -1.15
CA HIS A 42 -0.29 0.23 -2.38
C HIS A 42 -1.80 -0.04 -2.19
N LEU A 43 -2.19 -0.53 -1.02
CA LEU A 43 -3.59 -0.74 -0.67
C LEU A 43 -4.38 0.58 -0.65
N HIS A 44 -3.79 1.65 -0.10
CA HIS A 44 -4.36 2.99 -0.16
C HIS A 44 -4.64 3.42 -1.61
N ASP A 45 -3.64 3.35 -2.47
CA ASP A 45 -3.76 3.82 -3.85
C ASP A 45 -4.85 3.04 -4.63
N VAL A 46 -4.96 1.73 -4.37
CA VAL A 46 -6.04 0.91 -4.95
C VAL A 46 -7.41 1.28 -4.38
N LEU A 47 -7.53 1.53 -3.06
CA LEU A 47 -8.79 1.95 -2.45
C LEU A 47 -9.25 3.33 -2.97
N VAL A 48 -8.33 4.28 -3.15
CA VAL A 48 -8.62 5.58 -3.79
C VAL A 48 -9.04 5.39 -5.24
N ARG A 49 -8.41 4.47 -5.98
CA ARG A 49 -8.83 4.18 -7.35
C ARG A 49 -10.23 3.56 -7.42
N LEU A 50 -10.56 2.68 -6.48
CA LEU A 50 -11.87 2.04 -6.40
C LEU A 50 -12.98 3.00 -5.95
N SER A 51 -12.71 3.95 -5.05
CA SER A 51 -13.70 4.95 -4.63
C SER A 51 -14.15 5.88 -5.77
N ASN A 52 -13.31 6.03 -6.81
CA ASN A 52 -13.62 6.78 -8.03
C ASN A 52 -14.30 5.94 -9.13
N CYS A 53 -14.40 4.62 -8.94
CA CYS A 53 -15.05 3.70 -9.87
C CYS A 53 -16.56 3.66 -9.61
N ARG A 54 -17.39 4.06 -10.59
CA ARG A 54 -18.86 4.08 -10.43
C ARG A 54 -19.47 2.70 -10.25
N GLU A 55 -18.78 1.68 -10.75
CA GLU A 55 -19.20 0.27 -10.69
C GLU A 55 -18.68 -0.44 -9.43
N ALA A 56 -17.83 0.21 -8.62
CA ALA A 56 -17.29 -0.40 -7.41
C ALA A 56 -18.35 -0.37 -6.30
N GLU A 57 -18.85 -1.55 -5.94
CA GLU A 57 -19.74 -1.70 -4.79
C GLU A 57 -18.94 -1.54 -3.49
N GLU A 58 -19.55 -0.91 -2.46
CA GLU A 58 -18.95 -0.76 -1.12
C GLU A 58 -18.49 -2.11 -0.52
N ASP A 59 -19.16 -3.20 -0.89
CA ASP A 59 -18.81 -4.58 -0.50
C ASP A 59 -17.40 -4.98 -0.97
N PHE A 60 -16.94 -4.48 -2.12
CA PHE A 60 -15.64 -4.84 -2.68
C PHE A 60 -14.50 -4.26 -1.86
N ASN A 61 -14.61 -2.97 -1.52
CA ASN A 61 -13.63 -2.28 -0.69
C ASN A 61 -13.56 -2.91 0.71
N ARG A 62 -14.72 -3.24 1.30
CA ARG A 62 -14.79 -3.95 2.57
C ARG A 62 -14.05 -5.29 2.48
N ARG A 63 -14.31 -6.08 1.44
CA ARG A 63 -13.71 -7.40 1.28
C ARG A 63 -12.20 -7.35 1.07
N LEU A 64 -11.71 -6.34 0.35
CA LEU A 64 -10.28 -6.10 0.17
C LEU A 64 -9.59 -5.80 1.52
N LEU A 65 -10.20 -4.94 2.34
CA LEU A 65 -9.72 -4.61 3.69
C LEU A 65 -9.76 -5.81 4.65
N GLU A 66 -10.84 -6.59 4.63
CA GLU A 66 -10.94 -7.84 5.39
C GLU A 66 -9.79 -8.79 5.03
N THR A 67 -9.54 -8.99 3.74
CA THR A 67 -8.46 -9.84 3.25
C THR A 67 -7.09 -9.37 3.74
N PHE A 68 -6.84 -8.07 3.73
CA PHE A 68 -5.62 -7.48 4.28
C PHE A 68 -5.45 -7.78 5.77
N PHE A 69 -6.48 -7.56 6.59
CA PHE A 69 -6.37 -7.80 8.03
C PHE A 69 -6.26 -9.29 8.39
N GLU A 70 -6.95 -10.17 7.66
CA GLU A 70 -6.81 -11.62 7.78
C GLU A 70 -5.36 -12.05 7.49
N ASP A 71 -4.75 -11.54 6.42
CA ASP A 71 -3.36 -11.83 6.04
C ASP A 71 -2.34 -11.34 7.09
N MET A 72 -2.57 -10.16 7.66
CA MET A 72 -1.76 -9.66 8.78
C MET A 72 -1.90 -10.53 10.03
N GLU A 73 -3.10 -11.02 10.33
CA GLU A 73 -3.33 -11.90 11.47
C GLU A 73 -2.57 -13.22 11.33
N ILE A 74 -2.65 -13.83 10.14
CA ILE A 74 -1.92 -15.05 9.80
C ILE A 74 -0.41 -14.81 9.93
N SER A 75 0.10 -13.72 9.33
CA SER A 75 1.52 -13.37 9.37
C SER A 75 2.05 -13.22 10.81
N LEU A 76 1.29 -12.58 11.71
CA LEU A 76 1.70 -12.46 13.11
C LEU A 76 1.79 -13.84 13.79
N ARG A 77 0.79 -14.71 13.57
CA ARG A 77 0.78 -16.07 14.14
C ARG A 77 1.92 -16.92 13.61
N GLU A 78 2.22 -16.85 12.32
CA GLU A 78 3.35 -17.54 11.68
C GLU A 78 4.70 -17.08 12.23
N MET A 79 4.81 -15.82 12.64
CA MET A 79 6.00 -15.29 13.33
C MET A 79 6.09 -15.70 14.82
N GLY A 80 5.24 -16.61 15.28
CA GLY A 80 5.24 -17.11 16.66
C GLY A 80 4.67 -16.14 17.69
N ILE A 81 3.97 -15.08 17.24
CA ILE A 81 3.25 -14.18 18.16
C ILE A 81 2.04 -14.93 18.70
N GLY A 82 2.05 -15.21 20.00
CA GLY A 82 1.03 -16.02 20.64
C GLY A 82 -0.38 -15.43 20.54
N ASP A 83 -1.37 -16.33 20.46
CA ASP A 83 -2.80 -16.04 20.23
C ASP A 83 -3.40 -14.99 21.17
N ILE A 84 -2.88 -14.87 22.39
CA ILE A 84 -3.31 -13.88 23.39
C ILE A 84 -2.91 -12.45 22.96
N SER A 85 -1.77 -12.30 22.28
CA SER A 85 -1.21 -10.99 21.89
C SER A 85 -1.65 -10.53 20.50
N VAL A 86 -2.07 -11.46 19.64
CA VAL A 86 -2.46 -11.18 18.24
C VAL A 86 -3.60 -10.16 18.14
N PRO A 87 -4.74 -10.29 18.86
CA PRO A 87 -5.83 -9.32 18.76
C PRO A 87 -5.41 -7.88 19.10
N LYS A 88 -4.55 -7.72 20.11
CA LYS A 88 -4.03 -6.42 20.54
C LYS A 88 -3.12 -5.81 19.48
N LYS A 89 -2.28 -6.62 18.82
CA LYS A 89 -1.39 -6.17 17.74
C LYS A 89 -2.18 -5.82 16.49
N ILE A 90 -3.14 -6.66 16.08
CA ILE A 90 -4.03 -6.37 14.95
C ILE A 90 -4.79 -5.06 15.16
N LYS A 91 -5.34 -4.82 16.35
CA LYS A 91 -6.00 -3.54 16.65
C LYS A 91 -5.08 -2.33 16.44
N LYS A 92 -3.80 -2.44 16.81
CA LYS A 92 -2.81 -1.38 16.57
C LYS A 92 -2.48 -1.23 15.08
N MET A 93 -2.34 -2.32 14.35
CA MET A 93 -2.08 -2.30 12.90
C MET A 93 -3.25 -1.68 12.12
N VAL A 94 -4.49 -2.00 12.49
CA VAL A 94 -5.71 -1.37 11.95
C VAL A 94 -5.65 0.15 12.15
N GLN A 95 -5.42 0.60 13.38
CA GLN A 95 -5.31 2.03 13.69
C GLN A 95 -4.18 2.71 12.91
N ALA A 96 -3.03 2.03 12.80
CA ALA A 96 -1.91 2.52 12.03
C ALA A 96 -2.28 2.67 10.55
N ALA A 97 -2.85 1.64 9.92
CA ALA A 97 -3.25 1.63 8.52
C ALA A 97 -4.22 2.76 8.18
N TYR A 98 -5.30 2.92 8.96
CA TYR A 98 -6.25 4.04 8.76
C TYR A 98 -5.59 5.41 8.96
N GLY A 99 -4.66 5.54 9.90
CA GLY A 99 -3.87 6.76 10.06
C GLY A 99 -3.00 7.08 8.84
N ARG A 100 -2.44 6.05 8.19
CA ARG A 100 -1.67 6.21 6.94
C ARG A 100 -2.59 6.55 5.78
N PHE A 101 -3.73 5.87 5.65
CA PHE A 101 -4.71 6.17 4.61
C PHE A 101 -5.13 7.63 4.64
N ASN A 102 -5.48 8.15 5.81
CA ASN A 102 -5.84 9.56 5.96
C ASN A 102 -4.67 10.48 5.59
N ALA A 103 -3.45 10.18 6.06
CA ALA A 103 -2.28 10.99 5.76
C ALA A 103 -1.97 11.01 4.26
N TYR A 104 -2.03 9.87 3.57
CA TYR A 104 -1.79 9.80 2.13
C TYR A 104 -2.89 10.50 1.33
N THR A 105 -4.16 10.35 1.71
CA THR A 105 -5.26 11.11 1.10
C THR A 105 -5.11 12.62 1.31
N ASP A 106 -4.61 13.05 2.47
CA ASP A 106 -4.34 14.47 2.75
C ASP A 106 -3.21 15.04 1.89
N ALA A 107 -2.27 14.19 1.42
CA ALA A 107 -1.15 14.62 0.58
C ALA A 107 -1.58 15.17 -0.79
N ASP A 108 -2.78 14.80 -1.26
CA ASP A 108 -3.34 15.26 -2.53
C ASP A 108 -4.06 16.61 -2.41
N LYS A 109 -4.22 17.16 -1.20
CA LYS A 109 -4.88 18.45 -0.97
C LYS A 109 -3.93 19.62 -1.29
N PRO A 110 -4.44 20.77 -1.78
CA PRO A 110 -3.61 21.93 -2.13
C PRO A 110 -2.70 22.45 -1.00
N ASP A 111 -3.15 22.33 0.24
CA ASP A 111 -2.45 22.73 1.48
C ASP A 111 -1.93 21.52 2.28
N GLY A 112 -1.95 20.33 1.68
CA GLY A 112 -1.52 19.08 2.28
C GLY A 112 -0.02 19.01 2.54
N VAL A 113 0.37 18.17 3.50
CA VAL A 113 1.77 17.79 3.68
C VAL A 113 2.19 16.94 2.48
N SER A 114 3.30 17.26 1.82
CA SER A 114 3.73 16.50 0.65
C SER A 114 3.92 15.01 0.94
N LEU A 115 3.57 14.15 -0.02
CA LEU A 115 3.70 12.70 0.11
C LEU A 115 5.12 12.28 0.54
N GLN A 116 6.16 12.92 -0.01
CA GLN A 116 7.55 12.72 0.41
C GLN A 116 7.74 12.90 1.91
N LYS A 117 7.24 13.99 2.51
CA LYS A 117 7.38 14.25 3.95
C LYS A 117 6.63 13.21 4.78
N ILE A 118 5.46 12.79 4.32
CA ILE A 118 4.67 11.75 5.01
C ILE A 118 5.40 10.40 4.97
N LEU A 119 5.97 10.03 3.82
CA LEU A 119 6.77 8.82 3.66
C LEU A 119 8.06 8.86 4.49
N CYS A 120 8.76 10.00 4.49
CA CYS A 120 9.93 10.26 5.34
C CYS A 120 9.65 9.94 6.82
N ARG A 121 8.50 10.42 7.32
CA ARG A 121 8.08 10.15 8.70
C ARG A 121 7.66 8.70 8.94
N ASN A 122 6.79 8.16 8.09
CA ASN A 122 6.11 6.89 8.36
C ASN A 122 6.95 5.66 8.00
N VAL A 123 7.70 5.71 6.90
CA VAL A 123 8.48 4.56 6.38
C VAL A 123 9.90 4.54 6.95
N PHE A 124 10.47 5.73 7.18
CA PHE A 124 11.90 5.87 7.44
C PHE A 124 12.23 6.51 8.81
N SER A 125 11.23 6.81 9.65
CA SER A 125 11.41 7.35 11.01
C SER A 125 12.03 8.75 11.12
N ASP A 126 11.92 9.58 10.08
CA ASP A 126 12.21 11.03 10.08
C ASP A 126 13.65 11.45 10.47
N HIS A 127 14.60 11.38 9.54
CA HIS A 127 15.99 11.87 9.68
C HIS A 127 16.52 12.48 8.36
N ASP A 128 17.54 13.33 8.37
CA ASP A 128 18.05 13.95 7.12
C ASP A 128 18.58 12.96 6.07
N ALA A 129 19.13 11.81 6.47
CA ALA A 129 19.73 10.83 5.55
C ALA A 129 18.72 10.09 4.65
N ILE A 130 17.41 10.27 4.89
CA ILE A 130 16.34 9.53 4.21
C ILE A 130 15.51 10.42 3.27
N GLN A 131 15.89 11.70 3.08
CA GLN A 131 15.17 12.62 2.20
C GLN A 131 15.16 12.15 0.74
N GLU A 132 16.29 11.65 0.23
CA GLU A 132 16.39 11.09 -1.13
C GLU A 132 15.63 9.76 -1.27
N PRO A 133 15.80 8.75 -0.40
CA PRO A 133 14.93 7.57 -0.37
C PRO A 133 13.43 7.89 -0.36
N ALA A 134 13.01 8.84 0.46
CA ALA A 134 11.62 9.29 0.51
C ALA A 134 11.16 9.97 -0.78
N ARG A 135 12.04 10.73 -1.44
CA ARG A 135 11.78 11.34 -2.75
C ARG A 135 11.59 10.26 -3.82
N HIS A 136 12.47 9.26 -3.86
CA HIS A 136 12.38 8.13 -4.79
C HIS A 136 11.07 7.36 -4.61
N LEU A 137 10.70 7.06 -3.37
CA LEU A 137 9.45 6.36 -3.07
C LEU A 137 8.22 7.20 -3.41
N ALA A 138 8.27 8.52 -3.23
CA ALA A 138 7.18 9.42 -3.62
C ALA A 138 7.00 9.48 -5.14
N VAL A 139 8.09 9.53 -5.90
CA VAL A 139 8.04 9.45 -7.38
C VAL A 139 7.43 8.13 -7.82
N TYR A 140 7.88 7.02 -7.22
CA TYR A 140 7.33 5.70 -7.45
C TYR A 140 5.81 5.64 -7.19
N ALA A 141 5.37 6.13 -6.02
CA ALA A 141 3.96 6.15 -5.65
C ALA A 141 3.13 6.99 -6.63
N GLY A 142 3.63 8.16 -7.05
CA GLY A 142 2.97 8.99 -8.06
C GLY A 142 2.80 8.28 -9.41
N ASN A 143 3.79 7.50 -9.85
CA ASN A 143 3.70 6.70 -11.06
C ASN A 143 2.72 5.53 -10.93
N VAL A 144 2.68 4.87 -9.77
CA VAL A 144 1.67 3.85 -9.45
C VAL A 144 0.26 4.44 -9.51
N GLN A 145 0.04 5.58 -8.86
CA GLN A 145 -1.27 6.26 -8.86
C GLN A 145 -1.69 6.66 -10.28
N LYS A 146 -0.76 7.14 -11.11
CA LYS A 146 -1.03 7.44 -12.52
C LYS A 146 -1.45 6.19 -13.29
N HIS A 147 -0.69 5.11 -13.16
CA HIS A 147 -1.03 3.83 -13.80
C HIS A 147 -2.42 3.33 -13.36
N LEU A 148 -2.72 3.37 -12.07
CA LEU A 148 -4.02 2.94 -11.54
C LEU A 148 -5.17 3.77 -12.11
N ARG A 149 -5.00 5.10 -12.26
CA ARG A 149 -6.02 5.97 -12.88
C ARG A 149 -6.31 5.61 -14.34
N ASP A 150 -5.30 5.16 -15.08
CA ASP A 150 -5.41 4.84 -16.50
C ASP A 150 -5.98 3.43 -16.77
N LEU A 151 -6.11 2.58 -15.74
CA LEU A 151 -6.70 1.24 -15.86
C LEU A 151 -8.21 1.27 -16.03
N GLU A 152 -8.75 0.32 -16.79
CA GLU A 152 -10.19 0.11 -16.93
C GLU A 152 -10.81 -0.49 -15.64
N ASP A 153 -11.94 0.05 -15.19
CA ASP A 153 -12.67 -0.37 -13.98
C ASP A 153 -12.87 -1.90 -13.92
N LYS A 154 -13.33 -2.49 -15.04
CA LYS A 154 -13.60 -3.93 -15.15
C LYS A 154 -12.38 -4.81 -14.86
N LEU A 155 -11.16 -4.34 -15.13
CA LEU A 155 -9.94 -5.11 -14.89
C LEU A 155 -9.62 -5.17 -13.39
N ILE A 156 -9.76 -4.04 -12.69
CA ILE A 156 -9.52 -3.95 -11.25
C ILE A 156 -10.60 -4.72 -10.49
N LEU A 157 -11.88 -4.56 -10.86
CA LEU A 157 -13.00 -5.27 -10.24
C LEU A 157 -12.97 -6.79 -10.49
N ALA A 158 -12.36 -7.24 -11.59
CA ALA A 158 -12.11 -8.66 -11.85
C ALA A 158 -10.89 -9.22 -11.09
N GLY A 159 -10.17 -8.41 -10.30
CA GLY A 159 -8.95 -8.80 -9.62
C GLY A 159 -7.73 -8.95 -10.54
N ASN A 160 -7.80 -8.41 -11.76
CA ASN A 160 -6.76 -8.49 -12.78
C ASN A 160 -5.87 -7.24 -12.79
N LEU A 161 -5.36 -6.87 -11.62
CA LEU A 161 -4.42 -5.76 -11.50
C LEU A 161 -3.01 -6.20 -11.92
N ARG A 162 -2.45 -5.51 -12.90
CA ARG A 162 -1.05 -5.69 -13.33
C ARG A 162 -0.34 -4.36 -13.25
N TYR A 163 0.78 -4.33 -12.55
CA TYR A 163 1.66 -3.18 -12.46
C TYR A 163 2.65 -3.18 -13.65
N PRO A 164 3.08 -1.99 -14.12
CA PRO A 164 4.22 -1.88 -15.02
C PRO A 164 5.50 -2.39 -14.35
N GLY A 165 6.54 -2.66 -15.16
CA GLY A 165 7.85 -3.02 -14.63
C GLY A 165 8.44 -1.89 -13.76
N MET A 166 9.31 -2.28 -12.81
CA MET A 166 9.89 -1.34 -11.84
C MET A 166 10.69 -0.20 -12.49
N SER A 167 11.29 -0.42 -13.67
CA SER A 167 11.96 0.65 -14.44
C SER A 167 11.02 1.78 -14.86
N ILE A 168 9.75 1.48 -15.12
CA ILE A 168 8.74 2.49 -15.45
C ILE A 168 8.26 3.18 -14.17
N LEU A 169 8.03 2.41 -13.12
CA LEU A 169 7.46 2.94 -11.88
C LEU A 169 8.47 3.78 -11.09
N CYS A 170 9.74 3.38 -11.03
CA CYS A 170 10.77 4.16 -10.37
C CYS A 170 11.28 5.34 -11.23
N GLY A 171 11.06 5.32 -12.55
CA GLY A 171 11.59 6.33 -13.48
C GLY A 171 13.12 6.21 -13.65
N GLU A 172 13.80 7.32 -13.95
CA GLU A 172 15.28 7.40 -14.08
C GLU A 172 16.04 7.23 -12.74
N VAL A 173 15.35 6.78 -11.70
CA VAL A 173 15.90 6.58 -10.35
C VAL A 173 16.63 5.23 -10.23
N ILE A 174 16.42 4.32 -11.21
CA ILE A 174 17.16 3.06 -11.37
C ILE A 174 18.27 3.25 -12.41
#